data_AF-A0A1H8DFX7-F1
#
_entry.id   AF-A0A1H8DFX7-F1
#
_cell.length_a   1.000
_cell.length_b   1.000
_cell.length_c   1.000
_cell.angle_alpha   90.00
_cell.angle_beta   90.00
_cell.angle_gamma   90.00
#
_symmetry.space_group_name_H-M   'P 1'
#
loop_
_entity.id
_entity.type
_entity.pdbx_description
1 polymer ?
#
loop_
_entity_poly.entity_id
_entity_poly.type
_entity_poly.pdbx_seq_one_letter_code
_entity_poly.pdbx_strand_id
1 'polypeptide(L)' 'MSESFHLCLSDLLDQDLSSYEYFYSLPSDIQNKIKRSDVRSFEEMQEYVAKLRNY' A
#
# COMPACT_ATOMS: atom_id res chain seq x y z
N MET A 1 -9.91 -18.72 -17.47
CA MET A 1 -9.27 -18.74 -16.15
C MET A 1 -9.82 -17.53 -15.40
N SER A 2 -10.52 -17.74 -14.30
CA SER A 2 -10.93 -16.63 -13.44
C SER A 2 -9.77 -16.37 -12.49
N GLU A 3 -8.77 -15.63 -12.98
CA GLU A 3 -7.68 -15.16 -12.14
C GLU A 3 -8.26 -14.05 -11.26
N SER A 4 -8.79 -14.45 -10.11
CA SER A 4 -8.99 -13.55 -8.98
C SER A 4 -7.59 -13.13 -8.53
N PHE A 5 -6.99 -12.17 -9.22
CA PHE A 5 -5.73 -11.54 -8.82
C PHE A 5 -5.93 -11.08 -7.38
N HIS A 6 -5.38 -11.83 -6.44
CA HIS A 6 -5.16 -11.33 -5.11
C HIS A 6 -4.15 -10.20 -5.28
N LEU A 7 -4.66 -8.99 -5.51
CA LEU A 7 -3.90 -7.74 -5.54
C LEU A 7 -3.23 -7.59 -4.19
N CYS A 8 -2.04 -8.17 -4.06
CA CYS A 8 -1.15 -7.94 -2.94
C CYS A 8 -0.52 -6.56 -3.10
N LEU A 9 0.04 -6.01 -2.02
CA LEU A 9 0.76 -4.74 -2.05
C LEU A 9 1.76 -4.67 -3.22
N SER A 10 2.51 -5.74 -3.50
CA SER A 10 3.46 -5.75 -4.63
C SER A 10 2.79 -5.57 -5.99
N ASP A 11 1.61 -6.15 -6.20
CA ASP A 11 0.85 -6.04 -7.46
C ASP A 11 0.26 -4.63 -7.61
N LEU A 12 -0.25 -4.07 -6.51
CA LEU A 12 -0.69 -2.67 -6.44
C LEU A 12 0.47 -1.70 -6.79
N LEU A 13 1.66 -1.94 -6.24
CA LEU A 13 2.84 -1.11 -6.51
C LEU A 13 3.38 -1.30 -7.93
N ASP A 14 3.14 -2.44 -8.57
CA ASP A 14 3.56 -2.71 -9.95
C ASP A 14 2.58 -2.09 -10.97
N GLN A 15 1.28 -2.19 -10.70
CA GLN A 15 0.23 -1.71 -11.59
C GLN A 15 -0.06 -0.21 -11.46
N ASP A 16 0.10 0.36 -10.26
CA ASP A 16 -0.23 1.75 -9.97
C ASP A 16 1.00 2.56 -9.56
N LEU A 17 1.45 3.42 -10.48
CA LEU A 17 2.60 4.30 -10.26
C LEU A 17 2.36 5.26 -9.09
N SER A 18 1.14 5.75 -8.90
CA SER A 18 0.81 6.66 -7.80
C SER A 18 1.02 5.98 -6.44
N SER A 19 0.59 4.72 -6.33
CA SER A 19 0.81 3.87 -5.15
C SER A 19 2.29 3.62 -4.92
N TYR A 20 3.06 3.34 -5.98
CA TYR A 20 4.51 3.19 -5.91
C TYR A 20 5.18 4.45 -5.34
N GLU A 21 4.97 5.60 -5.99
CA GLU A 21 5.60 6.86 -5.60
C GLU A 21 5.21 7.27 -4.17
N TYR A 22 3.94 7.10 -3.82
CA TYR A 22 3.46 7.38 -2.48
C TYR A 22 4.12 6.46 -1.44
N PHE A 23 4.14 5.15 -1.69
CA PHE A 23 4.76 4.18 -0.78
C PHE A 23 6.24 4.49 -0.53
N TYR A 24 7.00 4.77 -1.59
CA TYR A 24 8.44 5.07 -1.49
C TYR A 24 8.74 6.47 -0.95
N SER A 25 7.78 7.38 -0.98
CA SER A 25 7.86 8.71 -0.34
C SER A 25 7.71 8.64 1.19
N LEU A 26 7.13 7.56 1.72
CA LEU A 26 6.89 7.41 3.16
C LEU A 26 8.17 7.00 3.93
N PRO A 27 8.26 7.31 5.24
CA PRO A 27 9.34 6.83 6.09
C PRO A 27 9.39 5.30 6.13
N SER A 28 10.61 4.73 6.29
CA SER A 28 10.83 3.28 6.32
C SER A 28 10.01 2.56 7.40
N ASP A 29 9.70 3.22 8.51
CA ASP A 29 8.86 2.68 9.58
C ASP A 29 7.42 2.45 9.10
N ILE A 30 6.86 3.43 8.38
CA ILE A 30 5.52 3.36 7.79
C ILE A 30 5.49 2.33 6.65
N GLN A 31 6.52 2.32 5.79
CA GLN A 31 6.65 1.31 4.73
C GLN A 31 6.62 -0.12 5.29
N ASN A 32 7.33 -0.37 6.39
CA ASN A 32 7.33 -1.68 7.03
C ASN A 32 5.96 -2.04 7.62
N LYS A 33 5.23 -1.07 8.17
CA LYS A 33 3.87 -1.29 8.65
C LYS A 33 2.90 -1.62 7.51
N ILE A 34 2.97 -0.88 6.41
CA ILE A 34 2.17 -1.14 5.21
C ILE A 34 2.50 -2.52 4.62
N LYS A 35 3.78 -2.92 4.53
CA LYS A 35 4.20 -4.25 4.07
C LYS A 35 3.67 -5.40 4.94
N ARG A 36 3.42 -5.15 6.22
CA ARG A 36 2.81 -6.10 7.16
C ARG A 36 1.28 -6.02 7.16
N SER A 37 0.72 -5.06 6.45
CA SER A 37 -0.71 -4.82 6.36
C SER A 37 -1.23 -5.32 5.00
N ASP A 38 -2.47 -5.78 4.97
CA ASP A 38 -3.10 -6.37 3.78
C ASP A 38 -3.71 -5.28 2.89
N VAL A 39 -2.94 -4.22 2.59
CA VAL A 39 -3.39 -3.08 1.77
C VAL A 39 -3.48 -3.51 0.31
N ARG A 40 -4.66 -3.31 -0.31
CA ARG A 40 -4.93 -3.76 -1.70
C ARG A 40 -5.29 -2.63 -2.65
N SER A 41 -5.45 -1.40 -2.14
CA SER A 41 -5.78 -0.22 -2.93
C SER A 41 -5.01 1.02 -2.44
N PHE A 42 -4.90 2.01 -3.32
CA PHE A 42 -4.28 3.29 -2.97
C PHE A 42 -4.99 3.99 -1.80
N GLU A 43 -6.33 4.04 -1.82
CA GLU A 43 -7.14 4.62 -0.73
C GLU A 43 -6.88 3.92 0.61
N GLU A 44 -6.84 2.58 0.62
CA GLU A 44 -6.51 1.83 1.83
C GLU A 44 -5.12 2.16 2.37
N MET A 45 -4.14 2.38 1.48
CA MET A 45 -2.80 2.79 1.88
C MET A 45 -2.83 4.17 2.53
N GLN A 46 -3.51 5.13 1.92
CA GLN A 46 -3.63 6.50 2.45
C GLN A 46 -4.34 6.52 3.79
N GLU A 47 -5.45 5.78 3.94
CA GLU A 47 -6.16 5.63 5.20
C GLU A 47 -5.28 4.99 6.28
N TYR A 48 -4.53 3.94 5.93
CA TYR A 48 -3.64 3.27 6.86
C TYR A 48 -2.54 4.22 7.34
N VAL A 49 -1.92 4.97 6.42
CA VAL A 49 -0.92 5.99 6.75
C VAL A 49 -1.52 7.11 7.60
N ALA A 50 -2.73 7.57 7.29
CA ALA A 50 -3.41 8.60 8.08
C ALA A 50 -3.69 8.11 9.50
N LYS A 51 -4.09 6.85 9.68
CA LYS A 51 -4.25 6.21 11.00
C LYS A 51 -2.93 6.12 11.77
N LEU A 52 -1.81 5.88 11.08
CA LEU A 52 -0.48 5.83 11.70
C LEU A 52 0.06 7.20 12.11
N ARG A 53 -0.32 8.28 11.40
CA ARG A 53 0.15 9.65 11.68
C ARG A 53 -0.71 10.40 12.70
N ASN A 54 -1.95 9.97 12.92
CA ASN A 54 -2.87 10.55 13.90
C ASN A 54 -2.78 9.88 15.29
N TYR A 55 -1.72 9.11 15.54
CA TYR A 55 -1.42 8.47 16.83
C TYR A 55 -0.11 9.02 17.38
#